data_AF-A0A6A2WGZ9-F1
#
_entry.id   AF-A0A6A2WGZ9-F1
#
_cell.length_a   1.000
_cell.length_b   1.000
_cell.length_c   1.000
_cell.angle_alpha   90.00
_cell.angle_beta   90.00
_cell.angle_gamma   90.00
#
_symmetry.space_group_name_H-M   'P 1'
#
loop_
_entity.id
_entity.type
_entity.pdbx_description
1 polymer ?
#
loop_
_entity_poly.entity_id
_entity_poly.type
_entity_poly.pdbx_seq_one_letter_code
_entity_poly.pdbx_strand_id
1 'polypeptide(L)' 'MSKVSVEQHTLVIKDEETDGRYTSRIHLPEKVYKTDHIKAEMKNGVLKVVVPKIKEEEKNDVIQVQIN' A
#
# COMPACT_ATOMS: atom_id res chain seq x y z
N MET A 1 17.94 7.71 -5.58
CA MET A 1 16.65 8.23 -6.08
C MET A 1 15.57 7.29 -5.59
N SER A 2 14.70 7.77 -4.70
CA SER A 2 13.69 6.92 -4.08
C SER A 2 12.55 6.61 -5.07
N LYS A 3 12.20 5.33 -5.20
CA LYS A 3 11.11 4.82 -6.05
C LYS A 3 10.09 4.08 -5.20
N VAL A 4 8.81 4.38 -5.41
CA VAL A 4 7.68 3.70 -4.77
C VAL A 4 6.88 2.96 -5.84
N SER A 5 6.63 1.68 -5.65
CA SER A 5 5.83 0.85 -6.56
C SER A 5 4.96 -0.14 -5.79
N VAL A 6 3.92 -0.66 -6.45
CA VAL A 6 3.12 -1.78 -5.94
C VAL A 6 3.26 -2.95 -6.89
N GLU A 7 3.69 -4.10 -6.38
CA GLU A 7 3.89 -5.35 -7.12
C GLU A 7 3.15 -6.46 -6.39
N GLN A 8 2.19 -7.15 -7.03
CA GLN A 8 1.48 -8.31 -6.45
C GLN A 8 1.04 -8.07 -4.98
N HIS A 9 0.29 -6.99 -4.74
CA HIS A 9 -0.20 -6.64 -3.39
C HIS A 9 0.92 -6.33 -2.39
N THR A 10 2.08 -5.90 -2.87
CA THR A 10 3.20 -5.51 -2.03
C THR A 10 3.62 -4.10 -2.39
N LEU A 11 3.55 -3.18 -1.43
CA LEU A 11 4.18 -1.88 -1.54
C LEU A 11 5.69 -2.07 -1.41
N VAL A 12 6.42 -1.63 -2.42
CA VAL A 12 7.86 -1.71 -2.51
C VAL A 12 8.42 -0.30 -2.54
N ILE A 13 9.27 0.01 -1.56
CA ILE A 13 10.02 1.27 -1.50
C ILE A 13 11.48 0.90 -1.72
N LYS A 14 12.08 1.43 -2.79
CA LYS A 14 13.49 1.28 -3.10
C LYS A 14 14.16 2.64 -3.02
N ASP A 15 15.29 2.71 -2.33
CA ASP A 15 16.19 3.84 -2.47
C ASP A 15 17.56 3.36 -2.90
N GLU A 16 18.09 4.01 -3.92
CA GLU A 16 19.43 3.79 -4.45
C GLU A 16 20.19 5.09 -4.21
N GLU A 17 21.00 5.10 -3.15
CA GLU A 17 21.97 6.14 -2.86
C GLU A 17 23.38 5.63 -3.19
N THR A 18 24.33 6.55 -3.37
CA THR A 18 25.73 6.22 -3.68
C THR A 18 26.38 5.33 -2.62
N ASP A 19 25.92 5.42 -1.36
CA ASP A 19 26.46 4.67 -0.22
C ASP A 19 25.65 3.41 0.13
N GLY A 20 24.58 3.09 -0.60
CA GLY A 20 23.83 1.87 -0.33
C GLY A 20 22.46 1.77 -1.00
N ARG A 21 21.91 0.56 -0.94
CA ARG A 21 20.56 0.26 -1.43
C ARG A 21 19.65 -0.12 -0.27
N TYR A 22 18.60 0.67 -0.06
CA TYR A 22 17.54 0.36 0.89
C TYR A 22 16.33 -0.20 0.16
N THR A 23 15.72 -1.25 0.72
CA THR A 23 14.49 -1.81 0.18
C THR A 23 13.56 -2.20 1.31
N SER A 24 12.34 -1.67 1.29
CA SER A 24 11.26 -2.05 2.21
C SER A 24 10.11 -2.65 1.42
N ARG A 25 9.51 -3.72 1.96
CA ARG A 25 8.36 -4.41 1.35
C ARG A 25 7.26 -4.54 2.39
N ILE A 26 6.06 -4.09 2.05
CA ILE A 26 4.88 -4.16 2.93
C ILE A 26 3.77 -4.86 2.16
N HIS A 27 3.26 -5.96 2.70
CA HIS A 27 2.13 -6.65 2.10
C HIS A 27 0.82 -5.90 2.36
N LEU A 28 0.02 -5.71 1.31
CA LEU A 28 -1.23 -4.97 1.25
C LEU A 28 -2.35 -5.87 0.70
N PRO A 29 -3.08 -6.61 1.56
CA PRO A 29 -4.15 -7.50 1.12
C PRO A 29 -5.20 -6.81 0.23
N GLU A 30 -5.55 -7.42 -0.91
CA GLU A 30 -6.46 -6.87 -1.97
C GLU A 30 -7.82 -6.41 -1.46
N LYS A 31 -8.28 -7.00 -0.35
CA LYS A 31 -9.62 -6.82 0.22
C LYS A 31 -9.65 -5.85 1.40
N VAL A 32 -8.49 -5.30 1.75
CA VAL A 32 -8.33 -4.39 2.90
C VAL A 32 -7.92 -3.00 2.45
N TYR A 33 -7.16 -2.87 1.35
CA TYR A 33 -6.57 -1.61 0.91
C TYR A 33 -6.90 -1.27 -0.53
N LYS A 34 -7.15 0.00 -0.81
CA LYS A 34 -7.34 0.55 -2.16
C LYS A 34 -5.98 0.93 -2.75
N THR A 35 -5.34 -0.02 -3.44
CA THR A 35 -3.98 0.15 -3.96
C THR A 35 -3.90 1.15 -5.11
N ASP A 36 -4.99 1.33 -5.84
CA ASP A 36 -5.18 2.32 -6.91
C ASP A 36 -5.18 3.78 -6.41
N HIS A 37 -5.49 3.99 -5.13
CA HIS A 37 -5.57 5.32 -4.51
C HIS A 37 -4.38 5.64 -3.59
N ILE A 38 -3.26 4.93 -3.73
CA ILE A 38 -2.04 5.21 -2.96
C ILE A 38 -1.47 6.58 -3.33
N LYS A 39 -1.07 7.35 -2.32
CA LYS A 39 -0.42 8.65 -2.49
C LYS A 39 0.95 8.63 -1.81
N ALA A 40 1.93 9.27 -2.42
CA ALA A 40 3.27 9.41 -1.86
C ALA A 40 3.75 10.87 -1.95
N GLU A 41 4.42 11.34 -0.91
CA GLU A 41 4.99 12.68 -0.78
C GLU A 41 6.41 12.56 -0.21
N MET A 42 7.38 13.29 -0.81
CA MET A 42 8.71 13.49 -0.25
C MET A 42 8.82 14.92 0.27
N LYS A 43 9.06 15.08 1.58
CA LYS A 43 9.25 16.40 2.18
C LYS A 43 10.34 16.35 3.23
N ASN A 44 11.33 17.24 3.11
CA ASN A 44 12.46 17.37 4.04
C ASN A 44 13.17 16.02 4.34
N GLY A 45 13.38 15.20 3.31
CA GLY A 45 14.03 13.89 3.45
C GLY A 45 13.12 12.77 4.00
N VAL A 46 11.85 13.03 4.26
CA VAL A 46 10.89 12.03 4.74
C VAL A 46 9.94 11.61 3.62
N LEU A 47 9.89 10.32 3.32
CA LEU A 47 8.89 9.71 2.45
C LEU A 47 7.63 9.40 3.25
N LYS A 48 6.52 10.07 2.92
CA LYS A 48 5.20 9.77 3.45
C LYS A 48 4.39 9.03 2.40
N VAL A 49 3.95 7.80 2.71
CA VAL A 49 3.04 7.01 1.87
C VAL A 49 1.72 6.84 2.58
N VAL A 50 0.61 7.13 1.89
CA VAL A 50 -0.75 6.95 2.39
C VAL A 50 -1.40 5.83 1.58
N VAL A 51 -1.82 4.77 2.28
CA VAL A 51 -2.52 3.62 1.70
C VAL A 51 -3.95 3.59 2.27
N PRO A 52 -4.98 3.97 1.48
CA PRO A 52 -6.36 4.00 1.97
C PRO A 52 -6.90 2.59 2.23
N LYS A 53 -7.71 2.44 3.28
CA LYS A 53 -8.46 1.20 3.55
C LYS A 53 -9.76 1.17 2.74
N ILE A 54 -10.18 -0.03 2.35
CA ILE A 54 -11.52 -0.28 1.83
C ILE A 54 -12.52 -0.12 2.97
N LYS A 55 -13.58 0.66 2.76
CA LYS A 55 -14.66 0.82 3.76
C LYS A 55 -15.49 -0.45 3.82
N GLU A 56 -16.13 -0.71 4.96
CA GLU A 56 -16.96 -1.92 5.12
C GLU A 56 -18.09 -2.01 4.11
N GLU A 57 -18.73 -0.89 3.77
CA GLU A 57 -19.76 -0.76 2.74
C GLU A 57 -19.28 -1.15 1.33
N GLU A 58 -17.98 -1.12 1.07
CA GLU A 58 -17.37 -1.46 -0.23
C GLU A 58 -16.74 -2.87 -0.24
N LYS A 59 -16.81 -3.61 0.88
CA LYS A 59 -16.28 -4.98 0.97
C LYS A 59 -17.23 -5.96 0.30
N ASN A 60 -16.86 -6.41 -0.89
CA ASN A 60 -17.60 -7.44 -1.63
C ASN A 60 -17.48 -8.86 -1.05
N ASP A 61 -16.75 -9.03 0.07
CA ASP A 61 -16.45 -10.33 0.68
C ASP A 61 -17.39 -10.73 1.81
N VAL A 62 -18.36 -9.89 2.15
CA VAL A 62 -19.32 -10.18 3.21
C VAL A 62 -20.49 -10.97 2.62
N ILE A 63 -20.53 -12.26 2.91
CA ILE A 63 -21.70 -13.10 2.64
C ILE A 63 -22.66 -12.94 3.83
N GLN A 64 -23.81 -12.32 3.60
CA GLN A 64 -24.88 -12.29 4.60
C GLN A 64 -25.58 -13.65 4.60
N VAL A 65 -25.46 -14.39 5.70
CA VAL A 65 -26.13 -15.68 5.88
C VAL A 65 -27.40 -15.46 6.70
N GLN A 66 -28.56 -15.84 6.16
CA GLN A 66 -29.81 -15.87 6.93
C GLN A 66 -29.83 -17.07 7.89
N ILE A 67 -30.26 -16.84 9.13
CA ILE A 67 -30.53 -17.88 10.12
C ILE A 67 -32.01 -18.27 9.99
N ASN A 68 -32.28 -19.58 9.91
CA ASN A 68 -33.62 -20.17 9.94
C ASN A 68 -33.95 -20.71 11.32
#